data_AF-A0A352KF85-F1
#
_entry.id   AF-A0A352KF85-F1
#
_cell.length_a   1.000
_cell.length_b   1.000
_cell.length_c   1.000
_cell.angle_alpha   90.00
_cell.angle_beta   90.00
_cell.angle_gamma   90.00
#
_symmetry.space_group_name_H-M   'P 1'
#
loop_
_entity.id
_entity.type
_entity.pdbx_description
1 polymer ?
#
loop_
_entity_poly.entity_id
_entity_poly.type
_entity_poly.pdbx_seq_one_letter_code
_entity_poly.pdbx_strand_id
1 'polypeptide(L)'
;AAALTDLMASADRQIITRERFRFASVAAQGLPAAAFLLHPDAAEQSRMDRCLLLPVIADNLEEIAAGLLSDWRDGANGFARVAMTPGPDNDYFDSHAEVTLSFLKALHTGLQSIADIELKPVLRDPQLAFLPPAGRELRTMRITLAALAEIYLGTEDGRGISDLVEQRGVDPALDPLMRKAFRMTRETADTIALPLPRAVRDKTEREKVEKLLTQITALRQIVERRLARAVDLQIGFNALDGD
;
A
#
# COMPACT_ATOMS: atom_id res chain seq x y z
N ALA A 1 7.68 -10.14 14.77
CA ALA A 1 8.19 -11.43 15.29
C ALA A 1 8.41 -11.38 16.79
N ALA A 2 9.33 -10.54 17.31
CA ALA A 2 9.59 -10.44 18.76
C ALA A 2 8.34 -10.25 19.62
N ALA A 3 7.49 -9.25 19.33
CA ALA A 3 6.25 -9.01 20.08
C ALA A 3 5.26 -10.19 20.06
N LEU A 4 5.23 -10.98 18.98
CA LEU A 4 4.39 -12.16 18.87
C LEU A 4 4.97 -13.33 19.67
N THR A 5 6.30 -13.50 19.61
CA THR A 5 7.03 -14.47 20.44
C THR A 5 6.88 -14.15 21.94
N ASP A 6 6.95 -12.88 22.32
CA ASP A 6 6.78 -12.43 23.71
C ASP A 6 5.35 -12.67 24.20
N LEU A 7 4.35 -12.41 23.35
CA LEU A 7 2.94 -12.73 23.65
C LEU A 7 2.76 -14.23 23.89
N MET A 8 3.40 -15.07 23.07
CA MET A 8 3.38 -16.53 23.20
C MET A 8 4.12 -17.05 24.44
N ALA A 9 5.21 -16.39 24.83
CA ALA A 9 5.97 -16.72 26.03
C ALA A 9 5.28 -16.24 27.32
N SER A 10 4.29 -15.34 27.21
CA SER A 10 3.55 -14.84 28.36
C SER A 10 2.68 -15.93 29.00
N ALA A 11 2.69 -15.99 30.34
CA ALA A 11 1.82 -16.90 31.09
C ALA A 11 0.33 -16.48 31.02
N ASP A 12 0.04 -15.26 30.57
CA ASP A 12 -1.31 -14.70 30.52
C ASP A 12 -2.01 -15.06 29.20
N ARG A 13 -2.42 -16.33 29.10
CA ARG A 13 -3.24 -16.81 27.99
C ARG A 13 -4.61 -16.13 27.89
N GLN A 14 -5.05 -15.37 28.91
CA GLN A 14 -6.34 -14.65 28.86
C GLN A 14 -6.32 -13.48 27.87
N ILE A 15 -5.13 -12.98 27.49
CA ILE A 15 -4.96 -11.96 26.44
C ILE A 15 -5.25 -12.55 25.04
N ILE A 16 -5.11 -13.88 24.87
CA ILE A 16 -5.38 -14.60 23.62
C ILE A 16 -6.87 -14.94 23.52
N THR A 17 -7.71 -13.92 23.64
CA THR A 17 -9.16 -13.98 23.44
C THR A 17 -9.57 -12.88 22.47
N ARG A 18 -10.65 -13.10 21.72
CA ARG A 18 -11.12 -12.15 20.70
C ARG A 18 -11.28 -10.72 21.27
N GLU A 19 -11.86 -10.58 22.46
CA GLU A 19 -12.15 -9.28 23.08
C GLU A 19 -10.90 -8.49 23.52
N ARG A 20 -9.84 -9.21 23.92
CA ARG A 20 -8.61 -8.60 24.45
C ARG A 20 -7.52 -8.47 23.41
N PHE A 21 -7.54 -9.31 22.37
CA PHE A 21 -6.49 -9.35 21.36
C PHE A 21 -6.40 -8.05 20.55
N ARG A 22 -7.50 -7.31 20.36
CA ARG A 22 -7.49 -5.98 19.73
C ARG A 22 -6.57 -4.97 20.42
N PHE A 23 -6.33 -5.14 21.73
CA PHE A 23 -5.44 -4.29 22.52
C PHE A 23 -3.99 -4.81 22.58
N ALA A 24 -3.69 -5.94 21.95
CA ALA A 24 -2.32 -6.42 21.84
C ALA A 24 -1.48 -5.44 21.00
N SER A 25 -0.15 -5.52 21.09
CA SER A 25 0.73 -4.70 20.26
C SER A 25 0.41 -4.88 18.77
N VAL A 26 0.35 -3.78 18.00
CA VAL A 26 0.18 -3.81 16.53
C VAL A 26 1.23 -4.72 15.87
N ALA A 27 2.42 -4.81 16.45
CA ALA A 27 3.51 -5.69 15.99
C ALA A 27 3.25 -7.19 16.19
N ALA A 28 2.21 -7.57 16.94
CA ALA A 28 1.76 -8.93 17.21
C ALA A 28 0.40 -9.27 16.55
N GLN A 29 -0.18 -8.35 15.76
CA GLN A 29 -1.47 -8.52 15.10
C GLN A 29 -1.37 -8.48 13.57
N GLY A 30 -2.50 -8.64 12.90
CA GLY A 30 -2.68 -8.35 11.48
C GLY A 30 -2.03 -9.35 10.52
N LEU A 31 -1.99 -8.97 9.24
CA LEU A 31 -1.47 -9.81 8.16
C LEU A 31 0.01 -10.24 8.36
N PRO A 32 0.92 -9.39 8.86
CA PRO A 32 2.31 -9.81 9.11
C PRO A 32 2.42 -10.91 10.18
N ALA A 33 1.65 -10.82 11.27
CA ALA A 33 1.63 -11.84 12.31
C ALA A 33 1.03 -13.16 11.79
N ALA A 34 -0.09 -13.09 11.05
CA ALA A 34 -0.70 -14.26 10.43
C ALA A 34 0.27 -14.95 9.45
N ALA A 35 0.94 -14.17 8.57
CA ALA A 35 1.93 -14.70 7.65
C ALA A 35 3.07 -15.40 8.41
N PHE A 36 3.54 -14.83 9.52
CA PHE A 36 4.57 -15.43 10.34
C PHE A 36 4.18 -16.79 10.90
N LEU A 37 2.99 -16.92 11.48
CA LEU A 37 2.52 -18.18 12.04
C LEU A 37 2.23 -19.26 10.97
N LEU A 38 1.91 -18.86 9.73
CA LEU A 38 1.64 -19.76 8.61
C LEU A 38 2.91 -20.27 7.91
N HIS A 39 4.08 -19.67 8.17
CA HIS A 39 5.30 -20.07 7.49
C HIS A 39 5.77 -21.46 7.94
N PRO A 40 6.31 -22.28 7.02
CA PRO A 40 6.93 -23.56 7.38
C PRO A 40 8.05 -23.42 8.43
N ASP A 41 8.84 -22.35 8.36
CA ASP A 41 9.93 -22.11 9.32
C ASP A 41 9.47 -21.54 10.67
N ALA A 42 8.16 -21.34 10.88
CA ALA A 42 7.59 -21.12 12.21
C ALA A 42 7.60 -22.41 13.07
N ALA A 43 8.57 -23.28 12.84
CA ALA A 43 8.73 -24.58 13.47
C ALA A 43 9.18 -24.47 14.93
N GLU A 44 9.80 -23.34 15.30
CA GLU A 44 10.17 -23.00 16.69
C GLU A 44 8.93 -22.77 17.57
N GLN A 45 7.77 -22.47 16.98
CA GLN A 45 6.51 -22.28 17.69
C GLN A 45 5.74 -23.59 17.81
N SER A 46 5.21 -23.86 19.02
CA SER A 46 4.39 -25.06 19.22
C SER A 46 3.18 -25.03 18.29
N ARG A 47 2.84 -26.20 17.73
CA ARG A 47 1.63 -26.36 16.90
C ARG A 47 0.37 -25.89 17.63
N MET A 48 0.32 -26.09 18.95
CA MET A 48 -0.80 -25.70 19.79
C MET A 48 -0.97 -24.17 19.85
N ASP A 49 0.11 -23.42 20.03
CA ASP A 49 0.05 -21.95 20.11
C ASP A 49 -0.31 -21.32 18.76
N ARG A 50 0.18 -21.88 17.65
CA ARG A 50 -0.22 -21.46 16.29
C ARG A 50 -1.72 -21.67 16.06
N CYS A 51 -2.25 -22.85 16.45
CA CYS A 51 -3.68 -23.14 16.35
C CYS A 51 -4.55 -22.27 17.27
N LEU A 52 -4.00 -21.75 18.37
CA LEU A 52 -4.69 -20.83 19.27
C LEU A 52 -4.72 -19.40 18.69
N LEU A 53 -3.60 -18.91 18.17
CA LEU A 53 -3.44 -17.51 17.77
C LEU A 53 -3.97 -17.20 16.38
N LEU A 54 -3.83 -18.11 15.41
CA LEU A 54 -4.27 -17.86 14.03
C LEU A 54 -5.76 -17.53 13.91
N PRO A 55 -6.69 -18.27 14.56
CA PRO A 55 -8.10 -17.92 14.55
C PRO A 55 -8.37 -16.54 15.16
N VAL A 56 -7.71 -16.21 16.27
CA VAL A 56 -7.89 -14.91 16.94
C VAL A 56 -7.41 -13.75 16.07
N ILE A 57 -6.27 -13.92 15.37
CA ILE A 57 -5.78 -12.92 14.40
C ILE A 57 -6.73 -12.81 13.19
N ALA A 58 -7.23 -13.94 12.69
CA ALA A 58 -8.15 -13.96 11.56
C ALA A 58 -9.49 -13.27 11.89
N ASP A 59 -10.05 -13.55 13.08
CA ASP A 59 -11.26 -12.90 13.59
C ASP A 59 -11.09 -11.38 13.68
N ASN A 60 -9.95 -10.91 14.22
CA ASN A 60 -9.65 -9.49 14.31
C ASN A 60 -9.47 -8.84 12.93
N LEU A 61 -8.87 -9.55 11.97
CA LEU A 61 -8.77 -9.09 10.58
C LEU A 61 -10.13 -9.00 9.89
N GLU A 62 -11.02 -9.95 10.15
CA GLU A 62 -12.40 -9.92 9.66
C GLU A 62 -13.15 -8.71 10.22
N GLU A 63 -13.03 -8.46 11.53
CA GLU A 63 -13.65 -7.30 12.19
C GLU A 63 -13.13 -5.97 11.61
N ILE A 64 -11.82 -5.83 11.44
CA ILE A 64 -11.22 -4.64 10.82
C ILE A 64 -11.71 -4.46 9.38
N ALA A 65 -11.74 -5.53 8.57
CA ALA A 65 -12.16 -5.45 7.18
C ALA A 65 -13.65 -5.11 7.05
N ALA A 66 -14.50 -5.71 7.87
CA ALA A 66 -15.94 -5.42 7.91
C ALA A 66 -16.21 -4.01 8.41
N GLY A 67 -15.51 -3.57 9.46
CA GLY A 67 -15.57 -2.20 9.98
C GLY A 67 -15.15 -1.18 8.93
N LEU A 68 -14.02 -1.39 8.27
CA LEU A 68 -13.55 -0.51 7.19
C LEU A 68 -14.58 -0.43 6.05
N LEU A 69 -15.15 -1.56 5.61
CA LEU A 69 -16.18 -1.55 4.58
C LEU A 69 -17.42 -0.75 5.03
N SER A 70 -17.84 -0.94 6.28
CA SER A 70 -18.95 -0.19 6.88
C SER A 70 -18.65 1.30 6.94
N ASP A 71 -17.47 1.70 7.40
CA ASP A 71 -17.06 3.11 7.51
C ASP A 71 -17.00 3.81 6.14
N TRP A 72 -16.69 3.07 5.09
CA TRP A 72 -16.71 3.59 3.72
C TRP A 72 -18.12 3.72 3.14
N ARG A 73 -18.99 2.71 3.35
CA ARG A 73 -20.27 2.56 2.64
C ARG A 73 -21.48 3.02 3.44
N ASP A 74 -21.52 2.70 4.72
CA ASP A 74 -22.75 2.63 5.51
C ASP A 74 -22.97 3.91 6.35
N GLY A 75 -24.20 4.07 6.85
CA GLY A 75 -24.58 5.18 7.73
C GLY A 75 -24.80 6.52 7.03
N ALA A 76 -25.02 7.59 7.82
CA ALA A 76 -25.20 8.96 7.33
C ALA A 76 -23.88 9.71 7.07
N ASN A 77 -22.75 9.15 7.52
CA ASN A 77 -21.42 9.74 7.39
C ASN A 77 -20.41 8.79 6.72
N GLY A 78 -20.88 7.75 6.00
CA GLY A 78 -19.99 6.86 5.25
C GLY A 78 -19.03 7.64 4.35
N PHE A 79 -17.74 7.32 4.42
CA PHE A 79 -16.65 8.14 3.87
C PHE A 79 -16.78 8.36 2.36
N ALA A 80 -17.35 7.40 1.61
CA ALA A 80 -17.61 7.59 0.19
C ALA A 80 -18.60 8.74 -0.08
N ARG A 81 -19.64 8.88 0.75
CA ARG A 81 -20.56 10.03 0.62
C ARG A 81 -19.86 11.32 1.01
N VAL A 82 -19.09 11.31 2.11
CA VAL A 82 -18.31 12.48 2.56
C VAL A 82 -17.41 12.98 1.41
N ALA A 83 -16.69 12.10 0.73
CA ALA A 83 -15.87 12.47 -0.42
C ALA A 83 -16.67 12.96 -1.64
N MET A 84 -17.92 12.51 -1.80
CA MET A 84 -18.80 12.88 -2.91
C MET A 84 -19.63 14.15 -2.66
N THR A 85 -19.68 14.65 -1.42
CA THR A 85 -20.40 15.87 -1.04
C THR A 85 -19.49 16.89 -0.33
N PRO A 86 -18.38 17.34 -0.97
CA PRO A 86 -17.52 18.38 -0.40
C PRO A 86 -18.26 19.73 -0.31
N GLY A 87 -17.91 20.55 0.70
CA GLY A 87 -18.53 21.85 0.92
C GLY A 87 -18.44 22.32 2.38
N PRO A 88 -19.08 23.47 2.72
CA PRO A 88 -18.90 24.12 4.03
C PRO A 88 -19.45 23.32 5.23
N ASP A 89 -20.34 22.35 4.99
CA ASP A 89 -20.89 21.46 6.02
C ASP A 89 -20.16 20.10 6.07
N ASN A 90 -19.02 19.97 5.39
CA ASN A 90 -18.22 18.76 5.32
C ASN A 90 -16.93 18.91 6.13
N ASP A 91 -16.82 18.18 7.24
CA ASP A 91 -15.68 18.26 8.16
C ASP A 91 -14.33 17.82 7.55
N TYR A 92 -14.33 17.14 6.39
CA TYR A 92 -13.12 16.57 5.78
C TYR A 92 -12.68 17.28 4.50
N PHE A 93 -13.63 17.79 3.72
CA PHE A 93 -13.36 18.35 2.40
C PHE A 93 -14.19 19.61 2.14
N ASP A 94 -13.53 20.76 2.15
CA ASP A 94 -14.12 22.06 1.85
C ASP A 94 -14.47 22.19 0.35
N SER A 95 -13.82 21.40 -0.52
CA SER A 95 -14.04 21.46 -1.97
C SER A 95 -13.70 20.16 -2.72
N HIS A 96 -14.21 20.04 -3.94
CA HIS A 96 -13.84 18.95 -4.88
C HIS A 96 -12.34 18.92 -5.21
N ALA A 97 -11.66 20.07 -5.10
CA ALA A 97 -10.22 20.16 -5.30
C ALA A 97 -9.46 19.43 -4.18
N GLU A 98 -9.95 19.47 -2.93
CA GLU A 98 -9.34 18.76 -1.80
C GLU A 98 -9.53 17.25 -1.87
N VAL A 99 -10.69 16.80 -2.37
CA VAL A 99 -10.93 15.38 -2.67
C VAL A 99 -9.94 14.90 -3.73
N THR A 100 -9.83 15.63 -4.85
CA THR A 100 -8.85 15.34 -5.91
C THR A 100 -7.41 15.36 -5.38
N LEU A 101 -7.06 16.33 -4.53
CA LEU A 101 -5.75 16.42 -3.90
C LEU A 101 -5.45 15.19 -3.03
N SER A 102 -6.45 14.64 -2.35
CA SER A 102 -6.28 13.42 -1.53
C SER A 102 -5.94 12.20 -2.39
N PHE A 103 -6.58 12.04 -3.55
CA PHE A 103 -6.20 11.00 -4.52
C PHE A 103 -4.81 11.24 -5.11
N LEU A 104 -4.45 12.48 -5.39
CA LEU A 104 -3.12 12.84 -5.89
C LEU A 104 -2.04 12.55 -4.83
N LYS A 105 -2.30 12.85 -3.55
CA LYS A 105 -1.43 12.51 -2.42
C LYS A 105 -1.32 10.99 -2.26
N ALA A 106 -2.42 10.25 -2.36
CA ALA A 106 -2.40 8.78 -2.30
C ALA A 106 -1.54 8.18 -3.43
N LEU A 107 -1.69 8.72 -4.66
CA LEU A 107 -0.90 8.32 -5.81
C LEU A 107 0.61 8.56 -5.58
N HIS A 108 0.95 9.75 -5.12
CA HIS A 108 2.33 10.13 -4.82
C HIS A 108 2.94 9.28 -3.69
N THR A 109 2.21 9.15 -2.58
CA THR A 109 2.63 8.41 -1.38
C THR A 109 2.80 6.92 -1.67
N GLY A 110 1.92 6.32 -2.48
CA GLY A 110 2.06 4.92 -2.89
C GLY A 110 3.32 4.67 -3.72
N LEU A 111 3.63 5.57 -4.67
CA LEU A 111 4.88 5.49 -5.43
C LEU A 111 6.11 5.70 -4.53
N GLN A 112 6.04 6.63 -3.58
CA GLN A 112 7.09 6.86 -2.57
C GLN A 112 7.31 5.64 -1.68
N SER A 113 6.25 4.99 -1.23
CA SER A 113 6.32 3.79 -0.39
C SER A 113 7.09 2.67 -1.10
N ILE A 114 6.71 2.37 -2.35
CA ILE A 114 7.40 1.32 -3.11
C ILE A 114 8.87 1.68 -3.35
N ALA A 115 9.16 2.94 -3.74
CA ALA A 115 10.53 3.35 -4.02
C ALA A 115 11.42 3.39 -2.77
N ASP A 116 10.98 4.09 -1.73
CA ASP A 116 11.83 4.50 -0.60
C ASP A 116 11.80 3.54 0.57
N ILE A 117 10.68 2.84 0.77
CA ILE A 117 10.49 1.90 1.88
C ILE A 117 10.75 0.47 1.40
N GLU A 118 10.27 0.08 0.22
CA GLU A 118 10.36 -1.31 -0.24
C GLU A 118 11.63 -1.58 -1.07
N LEU A 119 11.92 -0.77 -2.09
CA LEU A 119 12.98 -1.08 -3.06
C LEU A 119 14.37 -0.53 -2.70
N LYS A 120 14.49 0.74 -2.32
CA LYS A 120 15.80 1.35 -2.00
C LYS A 120 16.54 0.63 -0.86
N PRO A 121 15.91 0.28 0.27
CA PRO A 121 16.61 -0.37 1.37
C PRO A 121 17.17 -1.73 0.98
N VAL A 122 16.38 -2.56 0.29
CA VAL A 122 16.79 -3.92 -0.12
C VAL A 122 17.83 -3.93 -1.25
N LEU A 123 17.83 -2.90 -2.11
CA LEU A 123 18.86 -2.73 -3.12
C LEU A 123 20.18 -2.26 -2.49
N ARG A 124 20.11 -1.36 -1.48
CA ARG A 124 21.28 -0.88 -0.73
C ARG A 124 21.90 -1.98 0.13
N ASP A 125 21.07 -2.73 0.84
CA ASP A 125 21.47 -3.85 1.67
C ASP A 125 20.51 -5.03 1.44
N PRO A 126 20.92 -6.04 0.63
CA PRO A 126 20.14 -7.23 0.40
C PRO A 126 19.76 -8.01 1.66
N GLN A 127 20.43 -7.80 2.80
CA GLN A 127 20.05 -8.41 4.08
C GLN A 127 18.74 -7.84 4.62
N LEU A 128 18.41 -6.59 4.27
CA LEU A 128 17.13 -5.95 4.62
C LEU A 128 15.96 -6.46 3.78
N ALA A 129 16.23 -7.24 2.73
CA ALA A 129 15.22 -8.06 2.08
C ALA A 129 14.86 -9.21 3.03
N PHE A 130 14.28 -8.86 4.18
CA PHE A 130 13.64 -9.80 5.07
C PHE A 130 12.57 -10.49 4.22
N LEU A 131 12.59 -11.82 4.18
CA LEU A 131 11.45 -12.56 3.68
C LEU A 131 10.34 -12.34 4.73
N PRO A 132 9.32 -11.48 4.53
CA PRO A 132 8.07 -11.78 5.16
C PRO A 132 7.77 -13.24 4.78
N PRO A 133 7.29 -14.03 5.74
CA PRO A 133 7.09 -15.46 5.62
C PRO A 133 6.14 -15.95 4.50
N ALA A 134 5.88 -15.16 3.47
CA ALA A 134 5.14 -15.56 2.29
C ALA A 134 5.88 -15.30 0.96
N GLY A 135 7.00 -14.56 0.92
CA GLY A 135 7.68 -14.21 -0.33
C GLY A 135 6.77 -13.48 -1.35
N ARG A 136 5.82 -12.68 -0.83
CA ARG A 136 4.75 -12.03 -1.60
C ARG A 136 4.99 -10.55 -1.86
N GLU A 137 6.14 -9.99 -1.50
CA GLU A 137 6.46 -8.56 -1.60
C GLU A 137 6.25 -8.05 -3.03
N LEU A 138 6.81 -8.75 -4.03
CA LEU A 138 6.61 -8.40 -5.44
C LEU A 138 5.14 -8.51 -5.86
N ARG A 139 4.39 -9.48 -5.33
CA ARG A 139 2.96 -9.59 -5.62
C ARG A 139 2.20 -8.40 -5.03
N THR A 140 2.49 -8.02 -3.79
CA THR A 140 1.90 -6.85 -3.14
C THR A 140 2.25 -5.58 -3.91
N MET A 141 3.51 -5.37 -4.28
CA MET A 141 3.93 -4.23 -5.11
C MET A 141 3.18 -4.18 -6.45
N ARG A 142 3.00 -5.31 -7.14
CA ARG A 142 2.25 -5.37 -8.39
C ARG A 142 0.78 -4.97 -8.20
N ILE A 143 0.15 -5.42 -7.12
CA ILE A 143 -1.22 -5.02 -6.76
C ILE A 143 -1.28 -3.52 -6.46
N THR A 144 -0.35 -3.00 -5.66
CA THR A 144 -0.28 -1.56 -5.36
C THR A 144 -0.06 -0.73 -6.63
N LEU A 145 0.85 -1.13 -7.53
CA LEU A 145 1.07 -0.44 -8.80
C LEU A 145 -0.16 -0.46 -9.71
N ALA A 146 -0.95 -1.54 -9.68
CA ALA A 146 -2.22 -1.61 -10.40
C ALA A 146 -3.24 -0.62 -9.82
N ALA A 147 -3.42 -0.60 -8.49
CA ALA A 147 -4.32 0.33 -7.82
C ALA A 147 -3.92 1.81 -8.04
N LEU A 148 -2.62 2.11 -8.00
CA LEU A 148 -2.11 3.46 -8.30
C LEU A 148 -2.36 3.85 -9.76
N ALA A 149 -2.25 2.90 -10.69
CA ALA A 149 -2.60 3.13 -12.08
C ALA A 149 -4.12 3.39 -12.23
N GLU A 150 -4.98 2.70 -11.49
CA GLU A 150 -6.44 2.93 -11.50
C GLU A 150 -6.83 4.30 -10.94
N ILE A 151 -6.15 4.80 -9.89
CA ILE A 151 -6.34 6.18 -9.41
C ILE A 151 -6.09 7.19 -10.55
N TYR A 152 -5.05 6.95 -11.36
CA TYR A 152 -4.73 7.84 -12.46
C TYR A 152 -5.63 7.63 -13.69
N LEU A 153 -5.80 6.39 -14.14
CA LEU A 153 -6.43 6.03 -15.42
C LEU A 153 -7.95 5.88 -15.33
N GLY A 154 -8.48 5.70 -14.12
CA GLY A 154 -9.84 5.25 -13.90
C GLY A 154 -9.95 3.72 -13.86
N THR A 155 -11.17 3.26 -13.61
CA THR A 155 -11.57 1.85 -13.63
C THR A 155 -12.56 1.64 -14.79
N GLU A 156 -13.04 0.41 -15.01
CA GLU A 156 -14.02 0.13 -16.06
C GLU A 156 -15.29 1.00 -15.93
N ASP A 157 -15.75 1.23 -14.71
CA ASP A 157 -16.97 1.97 -14.40
C ASP A 157 -16.71 3.41 -13.89
N GLY A 158 -15.45 3.86 -13.86
CA GLY A 158 -15.07 5.06 -13.15
C GLY A 158 -13.98 5.88 -13.83
N ARG A 159 -14.06 7.20 -13.69
CA ARG A 159 -13.05 8.14 -14.20
C ARG A 159 -11.82 8.21 -13.29
N GLY A 160 -10.68 8.55 -13.88
CA GLY A 160 -9.43 8.79 -13.19
C GLY A 160 -9.00 10.26 -13.24
N ILE A 161 -7.83 10.53 -12.65
CA ILE A 161 -7.18 11.85 -12.78
C ILE A 161 -6.87 12.19 -14.26
N SER A 162 -6.68 11.19 -15.13
CA SER A 162 -6.46 11.37 -16.57
C SER A 162 -7.58 12.18 -17.22
N ASP A 163 -8.84 11.93 -16.84
CA ASP A 163 -9.99 12.66 -17.38
C ASP A 163 -9.90 14.16 -17.04
N LEU A 164 -9.46 14.49 -15.83
CA LEU A 164 -9.27 15.88 -15.41
C LEU A 164 -8.10 16.54 -16.14
N VAL A 165 -7.01 15.80 -16.39
CA VAL A 165 -5.86 16.28 -17.18
C VAL A 165 -6.30 16.61 -18.61
N GLU A 166 -7.05 15.72 -19.25
CA GLU A 166 -7.60 15.91 -20.59
C GLU A 166 -8.56 17.10 -20.64
N GLN A 167 -9.49 17.19 -19.67
CA GLN A 167 -10.45 18.29 -19.57
C GLN A 167 -9.77 19.66 -19.43
N ARG A 168 -8.71 19.74 -18.61
CA ARG A 168 -7.96 20.98 -18.38
C ARG A 168 -7.09 21.38 -19.58
N GLY A 169 -6.50 20.40 -20.27
CA GLY A 169 -5.72 20.62 -21.49
C GLY A 169 -4.42 21.43 -21.31
N VAL A 170 -3.94 21.62 -20.08
CA VAL A 170 -2.77 22.46 -19.76
C VAL A 170 -1.46 21.86 -20.28
N ASP A 171 -1.35 20.54 -20.29
CA ASP A 171 -0.18 19.78 -20.77
C ASP A 171 -0.64 18.58 -21.62
N PRO A 172 -0.86 18.76 -22.92
CA PRO A 172 -1.39 17.72 -23.80
C PRO A 172 -0.50 16.47 -23.92
N ALA A 173 0.78 16.59 -23.57
CA ALA A 173 1.72 15.47 -23.60
C ALA A 173 1.74 14.66 -22.30
N LEU A 174 1.06 15.12 -21.24
CA LEU A 174 1.12 14.51 -19.92
C LEU A 174 0.41 13.14 -19.87
N ASP A 175 -0.83 13.06 -20.37
CA ASP A 175 -1.60 11.82 -20.30
C ASP A 175 -0.94 10.68 -21.12
N PRO A 176 -0.56 10.88 -22.39
CA PRO A 176 0.19 9.86 -23.14
C PRO A 176 1.48 9.41 -22.44
N LEU A 177 2.19 10.34 -21.79
CA LEU A 177 3.39 10.04 -21.02
C LEU A 177 3.06 9.17 -19.80
N MET A 178 2.07 9.55 -19.00
CA MET A 178 1.68 8.83 -17.78
C MET A 178 1.15 7.42 -18.10
N ARG A 179 0.29 7.28 -19.11
CA ARG A 179 -0.18 5.98 -19.61
C ARG A 179 0.99 5.07 -20.00
N LYS A 180 1.97 5.62 -20.73
CA LYS A 180 3.19 4.89 -21.11
C LYS A 180 4.02 4.53 -19.89
N ALA A 181 4.21 5.46 -18.96
CA ALA A 181 5.03 5.26 -17.79
C ALA A 181 4.44 4.19 -16.87
N PHE A 182 3.14 4.22 -16.56
CA PHE A 182 2.48 3.16 -15.78
C PHE A 182 2.59 1.80 -16.44
N ARG A 183 2.32 1.71 -17.75
CA ARG A 183 2.45 0.45 -18.50
C ARG A 183 3.87 -0.12 -18.39
N MET A 184 4.89 0.69 -18.73
CA MET A 184 6.28 0.23 -18.70
C MET A 184 6.75 -0.16 -17.30
N THR A 185 6.31 0.55 -16.26
CA THR A 185 6.64 0.21 -14.86
C THR A 185 6.02 -1.12 -14.46
N ARG A 186 4.74 -1.34 -14.77
CA ARG A 186 4.04 -2.60 -14.47
C ARG A 186 4.63 -3.77 -15.25
N GLU A 187 4.91 -3.60 -16.53
CA GLU A 187 5.58 -4.61 -17.35
C GLU A 187 6.95 -5.00 -16.76
N THR A 188 7.77 -4.04 -16.34
CA THR A 188 9.04 -4.36 -15.67
C THR A 188 8.79 -5.14 -14.37
N ALA A 189 7.83 -4.71 -13.54
CA ALA A 189 7.50 -5.40 -12.30
C ALA A 189 7.08 -6.86 -12.55
N ASP A 190 6.34 -7.13 -13.62
CA ASP A 190 5.90 -8.49 -14.00
C ASP A 190 7.05 -9.38 -14.52
N THR A 191 8.12 -8.78 -15.07
CA THR A 191 9.29 -9.54 -15.55
C THR A 191 10.23 -10.06 -14.46
N ILE A 192 10.06 -9.62 -13.21
CA ILE A 192 10.86 -10.07 -12.07
C ILE A 192 10.34 -11.45 -11.63
N ALA A 193 11.11 -12.50 -11.90
CA ALA A 193 10.67 -13.89 -11.74
C ALA A 193 10.92 -14.43 -10.33
N LEU A 194 12.01 -13.98 -9.69
CA LEU A 194 12.39 -14.44 -8.37
C LEU A 194 11.69 -13.61 -7.28
N PRO A 195 11.40 -14.19 -6.10
CA PRO A 195 10.99 -13.42 -4.92
C PRO A 195 12.01 -12.31 -4.63
N LEU A 196 11.56 -11.15 -4.13
CA LEU A 196 12.40 -9.95 -3.97
C LEU A 196 13.74 -10.24 -3.26
N PRO A 197 13.79 -11.01 -2.15
CA PRO A 197 15.05 -11.29 -1.47
C PRO A 197 16.05 -12.11 -2.30
N ARG A 198 15.56 -12.92 -3.24
CA ARG A 198 16.42 -13.63 -4.19
C ARG A 198 16.75 -12.75 -5.39
N ALA A 199 15.78 -11.99 -5.90
CA ALA A 199 15.94 -11.10 -7.04
C ALA A 199 17.06 -10.06 -6.82
N VAL A 200 17.13 -9.44 -5.63
CA VAL A 200 18.16 -8.41 -5.34
C VAL A 200 19.59 -8.97 -5.19
N ARG A 201 19.73 -10.30 -5.08
CA ARG A 201 21.02 -11.02 -4.99
C ARG A 201 21.43 -11.68 -6.30
N ASP A 202 20.47 -11.93 -7.20
CA ASP A 202 20.72 -12.46 -8.53
C ASP A 202 21.11 -11.33 -9.49
N LYS A 203 22.14 -11.52 -10.31
CA LYS A 203 22.67 -10.47 -11.19
C LYS A 203 21.61 -9.97 -12.19
N THR A 204 20.90 -10.88 -12.85
CA THR A 204 19.96 -10.54 -13.93
C THR A 204 18.65 -10.00 -13.38
N GLU A 205 18.14 -10.58 -12.30
CA GLU A 205 16.92 -10.09 -11.67
C GLU A 205 17.14 -8.75 -10.97
N ARG A 206 18.32 -8.53 -10.38
CA ARG A 206 18.66 -7.25 -9.74
C ARG A 206 18.60 -6.08 -10.73
N GLU A 207 19.09 -6.24 -11.95
CA GLU A 207 19.00 -5.21 -13.00
C GLU A 207 17.53 -4.83 -13.28
N LYS A 208 16.61 -5.80 -13.25
CA LYS A 208 15.17 -5.54 -13.40
C LYS A 208 14.59 -4.79 -12.19
N VAL A 209 15.03 -5.12 -10.97
CA VAL A 209 14.61 -4.42 -9.74
C VAL A 209 15.12 -2.96 -9.73
N GLU A 210 16.36 -2.73 -10.15
CA GLU A 210 16.94 -1.38 -10.28
C GLU A 210 16.24 -0.54 -11.36
N LYS A 211 15.88 -1.18 -12.48
CA LYS A 211 15.05 -0.58 -13.51
C LYS A 211 13.66 -0.21 -12.98
N LEU A 212 13.02 -1.10 -12.22
CA LEU A 212 11.73 -0.84 -11.59
C LEU A 212 11.80 0.39 -10.66
N LEU A 213 12.81 0.45 -9.78
CA LEU A 213 13.04 1.60 -8.91
C LEU A 213 13.19 2.91 -9.71
N THR A 214 13.96 2.87 -10.80
CA THR A 214 14.16 4.02 -11.69
C THR A 214 12.85 4.50 -12.29
N GLN A 215 12.01 3.58 -12.78
CA GLN A 215 10.72 3.90 -13.40
C GLN A 215 9.71 4.45 -12.39
N ILE A 216 9.63 3.87 -11.18
CA ILE A 216 8.76 4.37 -10.10
C ILE A 216 9.20 5.77 -9.65
N THR A 217 10.52 5.99 -9.51
CA THR A 217 11.07 7.31 -9.17
C THR A 217 10.72 8.34 -10.24
N ALA A 218 10.83 7.98 -11.53
CA ALA A 218 10.43 8.85 -12.63
C ALA A 218 8.92 9.15 -12.63
N LEU A 219 8.07 8.15 -12.40
CA LEU A 219 6.61 8.33 -12.23
C LEU A 219 6.31 9.33 -11.11
N ARG A 220 6.92 9.15 -9.94
CA ARG A 220 6.73 10.05 -8.79
C ARG A 220 7.11 11.49 -9.14
N GLN A 221 8.23 11.67 -9.82
CA GLN A 221 8.67 12.99 -10.28
C GLN A 221 7.74 13.63 -11.32
N ILE A 222 7.08 12.85 -12.18
CA ILE A 222 6.07 13.36 -13.11
C ILE A 222 4.83 13.81 -12.32
N VAL A 223 4.42 13.02 -11.32
CA VAL A 223 3.30 13.36 -10.43
C VAL A 223 3.55 14.70 -9.70
N GLU A 224 4.72 14.84 -9.07
CA GLU A 224 5.12 16.05 -8.35
C GLU A 224 5.19 17.30 -9.25
N ARG A 225 5.85 17.17 -10.41
CA ARG A 225 6.28 18.35 -11.19
C ARG A 225 5.34 18.74 -12.32
N ARG A 226 4.59 17.78 -12.87
CA ARG A 226 3.71 18.00 -14.03
C ARG A 226 2.26 17.76 -13.71
N LEU A 227 1.93 16.64 -13.06
CA LEU A 227 0.54 16.28 -12.81
C LEU A 227 -0.14 17.28 -11.90
N ALA A 228 0.45 17.59 -10.73
CA ALA A 228 -0.10 18.55 -9.79
C ALA A 228 -0.43 19.89 -10.46
N ARG A 229 0.52 20.44 -11.24
CA ARG A 229 0.32 21.66 -12.02
C ARG A 229 -0.78 21.53 -13.09
N ALA A 230 -0.84 20.41 -13.81
CA ALA A 230 -1.80 20.21 -14.89
C ALA A 230 -3.26 20.17 -14.39
N VAL A 231 -3.46 19.75 -13.13
CA VAL A 231 -4.78 19.76 -12.48
C VAL A 231 -4.99 20.96 -11.54
N ASP A 232 -4.06 21.91 -11.54
CA ASP A 232 -4.09 23.14 -10.73
C ASP A 232 -4.14 22.88 -9.21
N LEU A 233 -3.33 21.92 -8.76
CA LEU A 233 -3.19 21.53 -7.36
C LEU A 233 -1.72 21.59 -6.93
N GLN A 234 -1.49 21.77 -5.62
CA GLN A 234 -0.17 21.70 -5.02
C GLN A 234 -0.10 20.50 -4.08
N ILE A 235 0.84 19.58 -4.35
CA ILE A 235 1.16 18.51 -3.42
C ILE A 235 2.05 19.12 -2.33
N GLY A 236 1.46 19.41 -1.16
CA GLY A 236 2.19 19.75 0.07
C GLY A 236 2.72 18.49 0.78
N PHE A 237 2.84 18.55 2.11
CA PHE A 237 3.21 17.39 2.94
C PHE A 237 2.28 16.18 2.71
N ASN A 238 2.85 14.98 2.71
CA ASN A 238 2.12 13.71 2.73
C ASN A 238 2.31 12.95 4.06
N ALA A 239 1.58 11.84 4.24
CA ALA A 239 1.60 11.06 5.48
C ALA A 239 2.97 10.45 5.84
N LEU A 240 3.93 10.44 4.92
CA LEU A 240 5.29 9.97 5.16
C LEU A 240 6.27 11.10 5.49
N ASP A 241 5.87 12.36 5.31
CA ASP A 241 6.71 13.55 5.55
C ASP A 241 6.60 14.07 6.99
N GLY A 242 5.62 13.57 7.77
CA GLY A 242 5.47 13.82 9.20
C GLY A 242 4.03 14.10 9.64
N ASP A 243 3.37 13.07 10.19
CA ASP A 243 2.65 13.04 11.48
C ASP A 243 2.50 11.57 11.94
#